data_AF-A0A7T5E417-F1
#
_entry.id   AF-A0A7T5E417-F1
#
_cell.length_a   1.000
_cell.length_b   1.000
_cell.length_c   1.000
_cell.angle_alpha   90.00
_cell.angle_beta   90.00
_cell.angle_gamma   90.00
#
_symmetry.space_group_name_H-M   'P 1'
#
loop_
_entity.id
_entity.type
_entity.pdbx_description
1 polymer ?
#
loop_
_entity_poly.entity_id
_entity_poly.type
_entity_poly.pdbx_seq_one_letter_code
_entity_poly.pdbx_strand_id
1 'polypeptide(L)'
;MVRLFLALVLGVALSLGGYPSSAQAIGWPSLPAALTPPLPSVAAAVPTGEVKAFAKAYQSIQAIRDEAETKMAEAVEGAGFTVEAFNDLADKALADNEPPADAATAATFDGVIERITILRQEAEETMVKAIEKAGISVDRFNEILDLSDQDPDLYQRIGDQINGR
;
A
#
# COMPACT_ATOMS: atom_id res chain seq x y z
N MET A 1 -2.23 -3.63 21.48
CA MET A 1 -2.30 -3.77 20.01
C MET A 1 -1.40 -2.71 19.42
N VAL A 2 -0.14 -3.04 19.16
CA VAL A 2 0.82 -2.12 18.53
C VAL A 2 0.66 -2.31 17.03
N ARG A 3 -0.12 -1.44 16.39
CA ARG A 3 -0.22 -1.33 14.93
C ARG A 3 0.42 -0.02 14.54
N LEU A 4 1.72 -0.05 14.32
CA LEU A 4 2.43 1.02 13.62
C LEU A 4 3.57 0.40 12.80
N PHE A 5 3.21 -0.51 11.90
CA PHE A 5 4.11 -0.84 10.80
C PHE A 5 4.12 0.33 9.84
N LEU A 6 5.16 1.15 9.96
CA LEU A 6 5.73 2.03 8.95
C LEU A 6 4.71 2.50 7.91
N ALA A 7 3.85 3.42 8.34
CA ALA A 7 2.92 4.10 7.47
C ALA A 7 3.69 5.06 6.56
N LEU A 8 4.21 4.56 5.44
CA LEU A 8 4.59 5.42 4.31
C LEU A 8 3.30 5.81 3.58
N VAL A 9 2.59 6.79 4.15
CA VAL A 9 1.36 7.35 3.58
C VAL A 9 1.71 8.19 2.35
N LEU A 10 1.16 7.74 1.23
CA LEU A 10 0.62 8.46 0.08
C LEU A 10 0.54 10.00 0.22
N GLY A 11 0.89 10.71 -0.87
CA GLY A 11 0.17 11.92 -1.25
C GLY A 11 0.99 13.21 -1.28
N VAL A 12 1.61 13.50 -2.43
CA VAL A 12 1.81 14.88 -2.87
C VAL A 12 1.23 15.03 -4.28
N ALA A 13 -0.10 15.01 -4.37
CA ALA A 13 -0.80 15.68 -5.45
C ALA A 13 -1.02 17.13 -5.01
N LEU A 14 0.06 17.93 -5.01
CA LEU A 14 -0.05 19.38 -4.91
C LEU A 14 -0.50 19.93 -6.27
N SER A 15 -1.81 19.93 -6.46
CA SER A 15 -2.46 21.00 -7.21
C SER A 15 -2.14 22.35 -6.53
N LEU A 16 -1.72 23.36 -7.30
CA LEU A 16 -2.17 24.77 -7.22
C LEU A 16 -1.30 25.67 -8.14
N GLY A 17 -1.98 26.50 -8.93
CA GLY A 17 -1.42 27.63 -9.70
C GLY A 17 -1.41 27.35 -11.21
N GLY A 18 -2.20 28.00 -12.08
CA GLY A 18 -2.82 29.32 -11.99
C GLY A 18 -2.39 30.12 -13.22
N TYR A 19 -3.17 30.07 -14.30
CA TYR A 19 -3.07 31.06 -15.38
C TYR A 19 -4.48 31.43 -15.87
N PRO A 20 -4.92 32.68 -15.66
CA PRO A 20 -6.07 33.22 -16.36
C PRO A 20 -5.60 33.67 -17.75
N SER A 21 -5.98 32.95 -18.79
CA SER A 21 -5.91 33.48 -20.16
C SER A 21 -7.32 33.84 -20.60
N SER A 22 -7.64 35.12 -20.40
CA SER A 22 -8.80 35.78 -20.99
C SER A 22 -8.61 35.88 -22.50
N ALA A 23 -9.11 34.90 -23.25
CA ALA A 23 -9.38 35.04 -24.68
C ALA A 23 -10.87 35.36 -24.85
N GLN A 24 -11.19 36.65 -24.96
CA GLN A 24 -12.50 37.10 -25.42
C GLN A 24 -12.55 36.86 -26.93
N ALA A 25 -13.30 35.84 -27.35
CA ALA A 25 -13.61 35.61 -28.75
C ALA A 25 -15.14 35.69 -28.95
N ILE A 26 -15.53 36.83 -29.53
CA ILE A 26 -16.69 37.12 -30.40
C ILE A 26 -17.75 36.00 -30.48
N GLY A 27 -18.95 36.33 -30.01
CA GLY A 27 -20.09 35.43 -29.83
C GLY A 27 -20.71 34.89 -31.11
N TRP A 28 -21.05 33.60 -31.05
CA TRP A 28 -22.05 32.92 -31.87
C TRP A 28 -23.15 32.40 -30.91
N PRO A 29 -24.43 32.34 -31.31
CA PRO A 29 -25.46 31.79 -30.45
C PRO A 29 -25.25 30.28 -30.32
N SER A 30 -24.86 29.83 -29.13
CA SER A 30 -24.82 28.42 -28.77
C SER A 30 -26.25 27.87 -28.69
N LEU A 31 -26.53 26.84 -29.49
CA LEU A 31 -27.69 25.97 -29.28
C LEU A 31 -27.58 25.32 -27.89
N PRO A 32 -28.67 25.12 -27.15
CA PRO A 32 -28.62 24.39 -25.89
C PRO A 32 -28.17 22.96 -26.19
N ALA A 33 -26.98 22.60 -25.71
CA ALA A 33 -26.56 21.21 -25.63
C ALA A 33 -27.61 20.46 -24.81
N ALA A 34 -28.18 19.40 -25.39
CA ALA A 34 -29.07 18.51 -24.68
C ALA A 34 -28.36 18.02 -23.41
N LEU A 35 -28.96 18.30 -22.26
CA LEU A 35 -28.59 17.75 -20.97
C LEU A 35 -28.96 16.26 -20.97
N THR A 36 -28.23 15.43 -21.70
CA THR A 36 -28.14 14.02 -21.34
C THR A 36 -27.33 13.96 -20.05
N PRO A 37 -27.92 13.58 -18.90
CA PRO A 37 -27.12 13.24 -17.73
C PRO A 37 -26.13 12.14 -18.13
N PRO A 38 -24.85 12.21 -17.69
CA PRO A 38 -23.97 11.07 -17.85
C PRO A 38 -24.64 9.86 -17.19
N LEU A 39 -24.84 8.79 -17.97
CA LEU A 39 -25.28 7.52 -17.40
C LEU A 39 -24.28 7.13 -16.30
N PRO A 40 -24.76 6.62 -15.15
CA PRO A 40 -23.85 6.07 -14.16
C PRO A 40 -23.02 4.97 -14.82
N SER A 41 -21.70 5.12 -14.81
CA SER A 41 -20.79 4.03 -15.11
C SER A 41 -21.06 2.95 -14.09
N VAL A 42 -21.73 1.86 -14.51
CA VAL A 42 -21.89 0.68 -13.68
C VAL A 42 -20.48 0.11 -13.53
N ALA A 43 -19.87 0.29 -12.36
CA ALA A 43 -18.62 -0.39 -12.02
C ALA A 43 -18.81 -1.88 -12.36
N ALA A 44 -17.91 -2.43 -13.18
CA ALA A 44 -18.04 -3.80 -13.64
C ALA A 44 -18.02 -4.74 -12.42
N ALA A 45 -19.07 -5.54 -12.26
CA ALA A 45 -19.18 -6.47 -11.14
C ALA A 45 -18.00 -7.46 -11.14
N VAL A 46 -17.36 -7.67 -9.98
CA VAL A 46 -16.22 -8.58 -9.84
C VAL A 46 -16.67 -10.05 -9.96
N PRO A 47 -16.21 -10.81 -10.96
CA PRO A 47 -16.57 -12.22 -11.16
C PRO A 47 -16.10 -13.13 -10.02
N THR A 48 -16.84 -14.22 -9.75
CA THR A 48 -16.48 -15.18 -8.69
C THR A 48 -15.07 -15.77 -8.83
N GLY A 49 -14.61 -16.01 -10.06
CA GLY A 49 -13.25 -16.50 -10.31
C GLY A 49 -12.18 -15.51 -9.84
N GLU A 50 -12.41 -14.21 -10.03
CA GLU A 50 -11.51 -13.15 -9.58
C GLU A 50 -11.56 -12.97 -8.07
N VAL A 51 -12.74 -13.10 -7.44
CA VAL A 51 -12.85 -13.10 -5.96
C VAL A 51 -12.01 -14.23 -5.35
N LYS A 52 -12.04 -15.42 -5.94
CA LYS A 52 -11.24 -16.56 -5.47
C LYS A 52 -9.74 -16.33 -5.66
N ALA A 53 -9.33 -15.80 -6.81
CA ALA A 53 -7.94 -15.47 -7.07
C ALA A 53 -7.42 -14.38 -6.11
N PHE A 54 -8.24 -13.33 -5.90
CA PHE A 54 -7.96 -12.27 -4.95
C PHE A 54 -7.81 -12.82 -3.52
N ALA A 55 -8.75 -13.63 -3.05
CA ALA A 55 -8.69 -14.21 -1.70
C ALA A 55 -7.42 -15.05 -1.49
N LYS A 56 -7.02 -15.85 -2.49
CA LYS A 56 -5.78 -16.63 -2.45
C LYS A 56 -4.53 -15.75 -2.42
N ALA A 57 -4.48 -14.71 -3.26
CA ALA A 57 -3.40 -13.73 -3.27
C ALA A 57 -3.30 -13.03 -1.91
N TYR A 58 -4.44 -12.56 -1.38
CA TYR A 58 -4.53 -11.89 -0.08
C TYR A 58 -3.98 -12.76 1.05
N GLN A 59 -4.41 -14.03 1.14
CA GLN A 59 -3.88 -14.97 2.14
C GLN A 59 -2.36 -15.16 2.01
N SER A 60 -1.85 -15.27 0.78
CA SER A 60 -0.42 -15.43 0.53
C SER A 60 0.36 -14.19 0.95
N ILE A 61 -0.14 -13.00 0.63
CA ILE A 61 0.44 -11.71 1.01
C ILE A 61 0.52 -11.58 2.53
N GLN A 62 -0.54 -11.97 3.26
CA GLN A 62 -0.54 -11.93 4.71
C GLN A 62 0.57 -12.81 5.30
N ALA A 63 0.71 -14.04 4.80
CA ALA A 63 1.80 -14.93 5.25
C ALA A 63 3.20 -14.36 4.94
N ILE A 64 3.39 -13.75 3.76
CA ILE A 64 4.66 -13.12 3.39
C ILE A 64 4.98 -11.93 4.31
N ARG A 65 3.98 -11.13 4.67
CA ARG A 65 4.14 -10.01 5.61
C ARG A 65 4.52 -10.49 6.99
N ASP A 66 3.81 -11.48 7.53
CA ASP A 66 4.10 -12.05 8.85
C ASP A 66 5.52 -12.65 8.91
N GLU A 67 5.95 -13.33 7.84
CA GLU A 67 7.31 -13.87 7.72
C GLU A 67 8.37 -12.75 7.65
N ALA A 68 8.12 -11.71 6.87
CA ALA A 68 9.02 -10.57 6.76
C ALA A 68 9.15 -9.82 8.10
N GLU A 69 8.04 -9.61 8.80
CA GLU A 69 8.01 -9.00 10.14
C GLU A 69 8.87 -9.81 11.12
N THR A 70 8.73 -11.14 11.11
CA THR A 70 9.54 -12.04 11.94
C THR A 70 11.03 -11.89 11.62
N LYS A 71 11.43 -11.95 10.34
CA LYS A 71 12.84 -11.82 9.93
C LYS A 71 13.44 -10.45 10.25
N MET A 72 12.64 -9.39 10.17
CA MET A 72 13.09 -8.04 10.53
C MET A 72 13.33 -7.94 12.04
N ALA A 73 12.44 -8.50 12.87
CA ALA A 73 12.65 -8.57 14.32
C ALA A 73 13.92 -9.38 14.67
N GLU A 74 14.10 -10.54 14.04
CA GLU A 74 15.32 -11.36 14.21
C GLU A 74 16.60 -10.62 13.80
N ALA A 75 16.55 -9.78 12.75
CA ALA A 75 17.70 -8.98 12.32
C ALA A 75 18.08 -7.92 13.37
N VAL A 76 17.08 -7.30 14.01
CA VAL A 76 17.28 -6.34 15.11
C VAL A 76 17.87 -7.04 16.34
N GLU A 77 17.26 -8.14 16.75
CA GLU A 77 17.68 -8.92 17.93
C GLU A 77 19.07 -9.53 17.74
N GLY A 78 19.37 -10.04 16.54
CA GLY A 78 20.68 -10.58 16.18
C GLY A 78 21.80 -9.55 16.21
N ALA A 79 21.47 -8.27 16.06
CA ALA A 79 22.41 -7.15 16.19
C ALA A 79 22.59 -6.67 17.64
N GLY A 80 21.86 -7.27 18.60
CA GLY A 80 21.95 -6.94 20.02
C GLY A 80 21.00 -5.83 20.48
N PHE A 81 20.06 -5.40 19.64
CA PHE A 81 19.00 -4.48 20.01
C PHE A 81 17.73 -5.23 20.40
N THR A 82 16.92 -4.66 21.30
CA THR A 82 15.51 -5.03 21.34
C THR A 82 14.77 -4.29 20.22
N VAL A 83 13.63 -4.84 19.76
CA VAL A 83 12.78 -4.16 18.77
C VAL A 83 12.37 -2.76 19.25
N GLU A 84 12.03 -2.62 20.54
CA GLU A 84 11.69 -1.33 21.16
C GLU A 84 12.86 -0.34 21.10
N ALA A 85 14.06 -0.76 21.54
CA ALA A 85 15.24 0.11 21.53
C ALA A 85 15.63 0.55 20.12
N PHE A 86 15.49 -0.35 19.13
CA PHE A 86 15.76 -0.02 17.74
C PHE A 86 14.73 0.98 17.19
N ASN A 87 13.44 0.79 17.49
CA ASN A 87 12.39 1.73 17.07
C ASN A 87 12.58 3.11 17.69
N ASP A 88 12.92 3.19 18.97
CA ASP A 88 13.21 4.46 19.64
C ASP A 88 14.39 5.20 18.97
N LEU A 89 15.44 4.47 18.57
CA LEU A 89 16.57 5.05 17.82
C LEU A 89 16.13 5.53 16.43
N ALA A 90 15.32 4.73 15.73
CA ALA A 90 14.83 5.09 14.40
C ALA A 90 13.93 6.33 14.43
N ASP A 91 13.03 6.42 15.41
CA ASP A 91 12.13 7.56 15.58
C ASP A 91 12.92 8.85 15.85
N LYS A 92 13.92 8.81 16.74
CA LYS A 92 14.81 9.96 17.00
C LYS A 92 15.63 10.34 15.78
N ALA A 93 16.19 9.37 15.07
CA ALA A 93 16.98 9.62 13.87
C ALA A 93 16.14 10.28 12.76
N LEU A 94 14.88 9.88 12.61
CA LEU A 94 13.98 10.39 11.56
C LEU A 94 13.29 11.70 11.94
N ALA A 95 12.74 11.80 13.15
CA ALA A 95 11.96 12.96 13.58
C ALA A 95 12.87 14.10 14.05
N ASP A 96 13.87 13.78 14.87
CA ASP A 96 14.71 14.75 15.56
C ASP A 96 16.06 14.96 14.88
N ASN A 97 16.36 14.20 13.81
CA ASN A 97 17.68 14.15 13.18
C ASN A 97 18.80 13.86 14.19
N GLU A 98 18.48 13.07 15.22
CA GLU A 98 19.40 12.70 16.29
C GLU A 98 19.90 11.25 16.06
N PRO A 99 21.10 11.07 15.47
CA PRO A 99 21.68 9.75 15.30
C PRO A 99 22.15 9.17 16.65
N PRO A 100 22.42 7.86 16.72
CA PRO A 100 23.03 7.27 17.91
C PRO A 100 24.30 8.01 18.34
N ALA A 101 24.46 8.21 19.65
CA ALA A 101 25.50 9.08 20.21
C ALA A 101 26.92 8.54 20.02
N ASP A 102 27.10 7.22 19.96
CA ASP A 102 28.39 6.57 19.74
C ASP A 102 28.49 5.92 18.35
N ALA A 103 29.71 5.94 17.80
CA ALA A 103 29.97 5.49 16.44
C ALA A 103 29.77 3.98 16.24
N ALA A 104 29.96 3.17 17.29
CA ALA A 104 29.79 1.72 17.18
C ALA A 104 28.31 1.38 17.06
N THR A 105 27.46 1.94 17.94
CA THR A 105 26.02 1.79 17.87
C THR A 105 25.44 2.39 16.59
N ALA A 106 25.96 3.53 16.11
CA ALA A 106 25.56 4.09 14.81
C ALA A 106 25.83 3.10 13.66
N ALA A 107 27.03 2.53 13.59
CA ALA A 107 27.36 1.55 12.55
C ALA A 107 26.50 0.28 12.61
N THR A 108 26.21 -0.23 13.81
CA THR A 108 25.31 -1.38 13.99
C THR A 108 23.89 -1.03 13.58
N PHE A 109 23.39 0.14 13.99
CA PHE A 109 22.07 0.63 13.63
C PHE A 109 21.90 0.76 12.12
N ASP A 110 22.85 1.38 11.43
CA ASP A 110 22.85 1.52 9.97
C ASP A 110 22.82 0.16 9.26
N GLY A 111 23.62 -0.81 9.73
CA GLY A 111 23.63 -2.17 9.17
C GLY A 111 22.29 -2.91 9.35
N VAL A 112 21.60 -2.68 10.46
CA VAL A 112 20.26 -3.24 10.69
C VAL A 112 19.23 -2.56 9.79
N ILE A 113 19.30 -1.24 9.59
CA ILE A 113 18.43 -0.51 8.65
C ILE A 113 18.62 -1.03 7.22
N GLU A 114 19.86 -1.24 6.78
CA GLU A 114 20.16 -1.83 5.47
C GLU A 114 19.54 -3.23 5.35
N ARG A 115 19.73 -4.09 6.36
CA ARG A 115 19.17 -5.44 6.36
C ARG A 115 17.64 -5.44 6.31
N ILE A 116 16.99 -4.59 7.10
CA ILE A 116 15.53 -4.40 7.10
C ILE A 116 15.06 -3.94 5.72
N THR A 117 15.78 -3.02 5.09
CA THR A 117 15.45 -2.51 3.74
C THR A 117 15.47 -3.63 2.71
N ILE A 118 16.50 -4.49 2.73
CA ILE A 118 16.59 -5.67 1.86
C ILE A 118 15.43 -6.64 2.11
N LEU A 119 15.13 -6.96 3.37
CA LEU A 119 14.03 -7.86 3.72
C LEU A 119 12.66 -7.35 3.24
N ARG A 120 12.44 -6.03 3.31
CA ARG A 120 11.22 -5.40 2.77
C ARG A 120 11.12 -5.55 1.26
N GLN A 121 12.21 -5.28 0.54
CA GLN A 121 12.25 -5.43 -0.92
C GLN A 121 12.01 -6.89 -1.36
N GLU A 122 12.64 -7.86 -0.68
CA GLU A 122 12.42 -9.29 -0.93
C GLU A 122 10.95 -9.69 -0.70
N ALA A 123 10.33 -9.17 0.36
CA ALA A 123 8.93 -9.40 0.65
C ALA A 123 8.01 -8.78 -0.41
N GLU A 124 8.28 -7.55 -0.84
CA GLU A 124 7.56 -6.86 -1.94
C GLU A 124 7.61 -7.65 -3.24
N GLU A 125 8.79 -8.11 -3.66
CA GLU A 125 8.93 -8.95 -4.86
C GLU A 125 8.16 -10.26 -4.72
N THR A 126 8.19 -10.87 -3.53
CA THR A 126 7.47 -12.13 -3.25
C THR A 126 5.96 -11.94 -3.25
N MET A 127 5.46 -10.80 -2.74
CA MET A 127 4.05 -10.43 -2.79
C MET A 127 3.56 -10.27 -4.23
N VAL A 128 4.33 -9.59 -5.09
CA VAL A 128 4.00 -9.44 -6.53
C VAL A 128 3.89 -10.82 -7.20
N LYS A 129 4.88 -11.69 -6.99
CA LYS A 129 4.85 -13.06 -7.53
C LYS A 129 3.66 -13.89 -7.00
N ALA A 130 3.26 -13.66 -5.74
CA ALA A 130 2.11 -14.36 -5.16
C ALA A 130 0.78 -13.93 -5.81
N ILE A 131 0.63 -12.64 -6.13
CA ILE A 131 -0.52 -12.11 -6.88
C ILE A 131 -0.57 -12.73 -8.27
N GLU A 132 0.54 -12.69 -9.02
CA GLU A 132 0.63 -13.26 -10.37
C GLU A 132 0.34 -14.76 -10.37
N LYS A 133 0.89 -15.51 -9.40
CA LYS A 133 0.64 -16.95 -9.22
C LYS A 133 -0.81 -17.27 -8.87
N ALA A 134 -1.56 -16.32 -8.31
CA ALA A 134 -2.99 -16.48 -8.07
C ALA A 134 -3.82 -16.29 -9.35
N GLY A 135 -3.22 -15.79 -10.43
CA GLY A 135 -3.86 -15.65 -11.75
C GLY A 135 -4.50 -14.29 -11.99
N ILE A 136 -4.11 -13.26 -11.25
CA ILE A 136 -4.56 -11.87 -11.41
C ILE A 136 -3.35 -10.93 -11.47
N SER A 137 -3.49 -9.77 -12.11
CA SER A 137 -2.45 -8.74 -12.10
C SER A 137 -2.47 -7.95 -10.79
N VAL A 138 -1.36 -7.27 -10.50
CA VAL A 138 -1.26 -6.34 -9.35
C VAL A 138 -2.29 -5.22 -9.46
N ASP A 139 -2.46 -4.62 -10.64
CA ASP A 139 -3.46 -3.57 -10.85
C ASP A 139 -4.87 -4.07 -10.56
N ARG A 140 -5.22 -5.28 -11.02
CA ARG A 140 -6.55 -5.86 -10.77
C ARG A 140 -6.73 -6.24 -9.31
N PHE A 141 -5.67 -6.70 -8.64
CA PHE A 141 -5.70 -6.93 -7.20
C PHE A 141 -6.02 -5.63 -6.44
N ASN A 142 -5.32 -4.53 -6.74
CA ASN A 142 -5.57 -3.24 -6.10
C ASN A 142 -6.97 -2.71 -6.40
N GLU A 143 -7.45 -2.85 -7.64
CA GLU A 143 -8.80 -2.44 -8.00
C GLU A 143 -9.87 -3.22 -7.21
N ILE A 144 -9.72 -4.54 -7.05
CA ILE A 144 -10.65 -5.35 -6.26
C ILE A 144 -10.60 -4.95 -4.77
N LEU A 145 -9.42 -4.58 -4.26
CA LEU A 145 -9.28 -4.06 -2.90
C LEU A 145 -10.08 -2.76 -2.73
N ASP A 146 -9.87 -1.78 -3.62
CA ASP A 146 -10.56 -0.48 -3.59
C ASP A 146 -12.09 -0.61 -3.79
N LEU A 147 -12.52 -1.56 -4.62
CA LEU A 147 -13.94 -1.87 -4.81
C LEU A 147 -14.55 -2.52 -3.56
N SER A 148 -13.80 -3.37 -2.86
CA SER A 148 -14.29 -4.06 -1.65
C SER A 148 -14.58 -3.10 -0.50
N ASP A 149 -13.94 -1.93 -0.45
CA ASP A 149 -14.24 -0.88 0.53
C ASP A 149 -15.59 -0.20 0.29
N GLN A 150 -16.09 -0.27 -0.96
CA GLN A 150 -17.32 0.41 -1.41
C GLN A 150 -18.49 -0.56 -1.64
N ASP A 151 -18.20 -1.85 -1.79
CA ASP A 151 -19.18 -2.90 -2.08
C ASP A 151 -19.20 -3.94 -0.93
N PRO A 152 -20.16 -3.83 0.02
CA PRO A 152 -20.29 -4.77 1.13
C PRO A 152 -20.53 -6.22 0.68
N ASP A 153 -21.19 -6.44 -0.45
CA ASP A 153 -21.43 -7.79 -0.97
C ASP A 153 -20.13 -8.40 -1.50
N LEU A 154 -19.29 -7.61 -2.18
CA LEU A 154 -17.95 -8.02 -2.58
C LEU A 154 -17.08 -8.34 -1.36
N TYR A 155 -17.09 -7.48 -0.33
CA TYR A 155 -16.35 -7.72 0.91
C TYR A 155 -16.76 -9.05 1.57
N GLN A 156 -18.07 -9.33 1.66
CA GLN A 156 -18.57 -10.61 2.17
C GLN A 156 -18.09 -11.80 1.34
N ARG A 157 -18.20 -11.72 0.00
CA ARG A 157 -17.76 -12.80 -0.90
C ARG A 157 -16.26 -13.09 -0.76
N ILE A 158 -15.42 -12.05 -0.62
CA ILE A 158 -13.99 -12.22 -0.33
C ILE A 158 -13.80 -12.92 1.01
N GLY A 159 -14.50 -12.46 2.05
CA GLY A 159 -14.48 -13.06 3.38
C GLY A 159 -14.87 -14.54 3.37
N ASP A 160 -15.90 -14.91 2.63
CA ASP A 160 -16.34 -16.31 2.48
C ASP A 160 -15.24 -17.16 1.85
N GLN A 161 -14.61 -16.68 0.76
CA GLN A 161 -13.49 -17.39 0.14
C GLN A 161 -12.30 -17.56 1.11
N ILE A 162 -11.95 -16.52 1.88
CA ILE A 162 -10.85 -16.58 2.86
C ILE A 162 -11.16 -17.60 3.97
N ASN A 163 -12.41 -17.70 4.39
CA ASN A 163 -12.85 -18.62 5.45
C ASN A 163 -13.21 -20.03 4.94
N GLY A 164 -13.13 -20.27 3.63
CA GLY A 164 -13.50 -21.55 3.03
C GLY A 164 -14.99 -21.89 3.10
N ARG A 165 -15.85 -20.87 3.07
CA ARG A 165 -17.32 -20.99 3.13
C ARG A 165 -17.98 -20.98 1.75
#